data_AF-A0A7S1FGW6-F1
#
_entry.id   AF-A0A7S1FGW6-F1
#
_cell.length_a   1.000
_cell.length_b   1.000
_cell.length_c   1.000
_cell.angle_alpha   90.00
_cell.angle_beta   90.00
_cell.angle_gamma   90.00
#
_symmetry.space_group_name_H-M   'P 1'
#
loop_
_entity.id
_entity.type
_entity.pdbx_description
1 polymer ?
#
loop_
_entity_poly.entity_id
_entity_poly.type
_entity_poly.pdbx_seq_one_letter_code
_entity_poly.pdbx_strand_id
1 'polypeptide(L)'
;AFPEFAQNDFYLAGESYFGQYGPNIADYILKHEPFKSNIHLKGLAVGNGCWGGNESCVACNGPSDDNISADLFFGKGLYSSKLHQQIKRECEFPTELVTCEGHEVPGHAVLSEECKSLLTEMK
;
A
#
# COMPACT_ATOMS: atom_id res chain seq x y z
N ALA A 1 -22.10 23.70 -11.38
CA ALA A 1 -20.64 23.94 -11.34
C ALA A 1 -20.35 25.15 -10.46
N PHE A 2 -19.14 25.24 -9.90
CA PHE A 2 -18.70 26.30 -8.98
C PHE A 2 -17.47 27.03 -9.56
N PRO A 3 -17.65 27.92 -10.57
CA PRO A 3 -16.54 28.60 -11.26
C PRO A 3 -15.71 29.52 -10.35
N GLU A 4 -16.28 29.99 -9.25
CA GLU A 4 -15.62 30.83 -8.25
C GLU A 4 -14.41 30.15 -7.58
N PHE A 5 -14.34 28.81 -7.61
CA PHE A 5 -13.22 28.07 -7.04
C PHE A 5 -12.15 27.67 -8.06
N ALA A 6 -12.33 28.00 -9.35
CA ALA A 6 -11.44 27.53 -10.43
C ALA A 6 -9.97 27.96 -10.26
N GLN A 7 -9.72 29.08 -9.58
CA GLN A 7 -8.37 29.60 -9.36
C GLN A 7 -7.74 29.13 -8.03
N ASN A 8 -8.51 28.47 -7.16
CA ASN A 8 -8.03 28.04 -5.85
C ASN A 8 -7.03 26.89 -5.96
N ASP A 9 -6.09 26.85 -5.03
CA ASP A 9 -5.27 25.67 -4.82
C ASP A 9 -6.16 24.48 -4.45
N PHE A 10 -6.01 23.38 -5.20
CA PHE A 10 -6.81 22.18 -5.03
C PHE A 10 -5.98 21.09 -4.37
N TYR A 11 -6.55 20.43 -3.35
CA TYR A 11 -5.91 19.35 -2.62
C TYR A 11 -6.85 18.15 -2.55
N LEU A 12 -6.25 16.97 -2.66
CA LEU A 12 -6.95 15.70 -2.50
C LEU A 12 -6.63 15.15 -1.11
N ALA A 13 -7.65 14.71 -0.37
CA ALA A 13 -7.46 14.10 0.93
C ALA A 13 -8.45 12.96 1.13
N GLY A 14 -7.99 11.88 1.77
CA GLY A 14 -8.82 10.72 2.07
C GLY A 14 -8.06 9.64 2.83
N GLU A 15 -8.76 8.55 3.14
CA GLU A 15 -8.24 7.47 3.99
C GLU A 15 -8.46 6.10 3.33
N SER A 16 -7.74 5.08 3.81
CA SER A 16 -7.99 3.68 3.50
C SER A 16 -7.82 3.43 2.00
N TYR A 17 -8.85 2.99 1.29
CA TYR A 17 -8.76 2.71 -0.14
C TYR A 17 -8.47 3.97 -0.99
N PHE A 18 -8.53 5.16 -0.40
CA PHE A 18 -8.03 6.38 -1.04
C PHE A 18 -6.53 6.32 -1.37
N GLY A 19 -5.75 5.42 -0.74
CA GLY A 19 -4.38 5.13 -1.18
C GLY A 19 -4.29 4.63 -2.63
N GLN A 20 -5.38 4.08 -3.17
CA GLN A 20 -5.52 3.75 -4.59
C GLN A 20 -6.17 4.90 -5.37
N TYR A 21 -7.28 5.44 -4.87
CA TYR A 21 -8.02 6.46 -5.63
C TYR A 21 -7.27 7.79 -5.74
N GLY A 22 -6.71 8.29 -4.64
CA GLY A 22 -6.07 9.60 -4.57
C GLY A 22 -4.94 9.76 -5.59
N PRO A 23 -3.92 8.88 -5.58
CA PRO A 23 -2.83 8.93 -6.55
C PRO A 23 -3.30 8.77 -8.00
N ASN A 24 -4.24 7.85 -8.28
CA ASN A 24 -4.75 7.64 -9.64
C ASN A 24 -5.57 8.83 -10.15
N ILE A 25 -6.39 9.46 -9.30
CA ILE A 25 -7.11 10.70 -9.65
C ILE A 25 -6.14 11.85 -9.88
N ALA A 26 -5.14 12.01 -9.00
CA ALA A 26 -4.10 13.02 -9.16
C ALA A 26 -3.35 12.86 -10.49
N ASP A 27 -2.94 11.62 -10.83
CA ASP A 27 -2.27 11.29 -12.08
C ASP A 27 -3.15 11.63 -13.29
N TYR A 28 -4.45 11.28 -13.23
CA TYR A 28 -5.40 11.60 -14.28
C TYR A 28 -5.53 13.12 -14.50
N ILE A 29 -5.71 13.90 -13.43
CA ILE A 29 -5.79 15.37 -13.48
C ILE A 29 -4.55 15.96 -14.14
N LEU A 30 -3.35 15.48 -13.77
CA LEU A 30 -2.09 16.02 -14.27
C LEU A 30 -1.79 15.67 -15.74
N LYS A 31 -2.41 14.61 -16.27
CA LYS A 31 -2.15 14.10 -17.63
C LYS A 31 -3.21 14.48 -18.68
N HIS A 32 -4.44 14.79 -18.27
CA HIS A 32 -5.56 14.95 -19.21
C HIS A 32 -6.11 16.38 -19.24
N GLU A 33 -6.21 16.96 -20.43
CA GLU A 33 -6.97 18.19 -20.65
C GLU A 33 -8.48 17.91 -20.71
N PRO A 34 -9.34 18.84 -20.26
CA PRO A 34 -8.99 20.19 -19.76
C PRO A 34 -8.68 20.21 -18.24
N PHE A 35 -8.61 19.05 -17.57
CA PHE A 35 -8.41 19.00 -16.11
C PHE A 35 -7.06 19.57 -15.70
N LYS A 36 -5.99 19.26 -16.44
CA LYS A 36 -4.64 19.75 -16.19
C LYS A 36 -4.55 21.27 -16.20
N SER A 37 -5.22 21.94 -17.13
CA SER A 37 -5.25 23.40 -17.23
C SER A 37 -6.25 24.07 -16.27
N ASN A 38 -7.32 23.37 -15.91
CA ASN A 38 -8.40 23.96 -15.10
C ASN A 38 -8.34 23.65 -13.60
N ILE A 39 -7.59 22.64 -13.17
CA ILE A 39 -7.49 22.24 -11.76
C ILE A 39 -6.07 22.50 -11.26
N HIS A 40 -5.93 23.47 -10.34
CA HIS A 40 -4.64 23.80 -9.71
C HIS A 40 -4.28 22.80 -8.60
N LEU A 41 -4.09 21.52 -8.95
CA LEU A 41 -3.71 20.48 -7.98
C LEU A 41 -2.34 20.78 -7.35
N LYS A 42 -2.30 20.95 -6.03
CA LYS A 42 -1.08 21.26 -5.26
C LYS A 42 -0.57 20.11 -4.41
N GLY A 43 -1.45 19.20 -3.99
CA GLY A 43 -1.03 18.11 -3.12
C GLY A 43 -2.12 17.07 -2.86
N LEU A 44 -1.66 15.99 -2.24
CA LEU A 44 -2.44 14.84 -1.84
C LEU A 44 -2.07 14.46 -0.40
N ALA A 45 -3.05 14.16 0.43
CA ALA A 45 -2.88 13.59 1.76
C ALA A 45 -3.64 12.26 1.86
N VAL A 46 -2.96 11.20 2.28
CA VAL A 46 -3.56 9.87 2.44
C VAL A 46 -3.34 9.38 3.86
N GLY A 47 -4.43 9.21 4.61
CA GLY A 47 -4.40 8.56 5.92
C GLY A 47 -4.53 7.05 5.78
N ASN A 48 -3.71 6.27 6.50
CA ASN A 48 -3.81 4.80 6.58
C ASN A 48 -4.14 4.13 5.23
N GLY A 49 -3.48 4.57 4.16
CA GLY A 49 -3.88 4.23 2.80
C GLY A 49 -3.53 2.79 2.41
N CYS A 50 -4.39 2.14 1.64
CA CYS A 50 -3.99 1.00 0.82
C CYS A 50 -3.07 1.50 -0.31
N TRP A 51 -1.77 1.50 -0.06
CA TRP A 51 -0.74 1.91 -1.03
C TRP A 51 -0.04 0.70 -1.64
N GLY A 52 0.46 0.82 -2.86
CA GLY A 52 1.15 -0.25 -3.60
C GLY A 52 0.33 -0.83 -4.75
N GLY A 53 0.98 -1.62 -5.62
CA GLY A 53 0.38 -2.15 -6.84
C GLY A 53 0.52 -1.22 -8.05
N ASN A 54 -0.34 -1.43 -9.06
CA ASN A 54 -0.43 -0.63 -10.28
C ASN A 54 -1.88 -0.48 -10.76
N GLU A 55 -2.09 0.10 -11.95
CA GLU A 55 -3.43 0.35 -12.52
C GLU A 55 -4.33 -0.89 -12.65
N SER A 56 -3.74 -2.09 -12.78
CA SER A 56 -4.46 -3.36 -12.98
C SER A 56 -4.44 -4.27 -11.75
N CYS A 57 -3.73 -3.88 -10.69
CA CYS A 57 -3.43 -4.77 -9.57
C CYS A 57 -3.25 -3.98 -8.28
N VAL A 58 -4.05 -4.32 -7.27
CA VAL A 58 -4.04 -3.65 -5.98
C VAL A 58 -3.24 -4.51 -5.00
N ALA A 59 -2.14 -3.97 -4.49
CA ALA A 59 -1.29 -4.62 -3.49
C ALA A 59 -1.15 -3.69 -2.29
N CYS A 60 -2.16 -3.70 -1.40
CA CYS A 60 -2.16 -2.86 -0.21
C CYS A 60 -0.95 -3.17 0.68
N ASN A 61 -0.34 -2.14 1.25
CA ASN A 61 0.83 -2.20 2.13
C ASN A 61 2.13 -2.66 1.45
N GLY A 62 2.17 -2.59 0.11
CA GLY A 62 3.37 -2.88 -0.66
C GLY A 62 3.82 -4.35 -0.56
N PRO A 63 5.08 -4.64 -0.92
CA PRO A 63 5.56 -6.02 -1.07
C PRO A 63 5.85 -6.73 0.27
N SER A 64 5.85 -6.01 1.39
CA SER A 64 6.26 -6.52 2.71
C SER A 64 5.14 -6.49 3.75
N ASP A 65 3.86 -6.63 3.35
CA ASP A 65 2.70 -6.51 4.26
C ASP A 65 2.82 -7.39 5.52
N ASP A 66 3.24 -8.65 5.35
CA ASP A 66 3.44 -9.56 6.48
C ASP A 66 4.52 -9.09 7.46
N ASN A 67 5.60 -8.49 6.95
CA ASN A 67 6.68 -7.93 7.80
C ASN A 67 6.18 -6.72 8.60
N ILE A 68 5.44 -5.83 7.93
CA ILE A 68 4.85 -4.65 8.55
C ILE A 68 3.87 -5.07 9.64
N SER A 69 3.04 -6.07 9.36
CA SER A 69 2.10 -6.65 10.32
C SER A 69 2.84 -7.28 11.51
N ALA A 70 3.91 -8.03 11.26
CA ALA A 70 4.72 -8.62 12.31
C ALA A 70 5.29 -7.56 13.26
N ASP A 71 5.88 -6.49 12.73
CA ASP A 71 6.43 -5.40 13.55
C ASP A 71 5.34 -4.63 14.29
N LEU A 72 4.23 -4.33 13.61
CA LEU A 72 3.11 -3.61 14.20
C LEU A 72 2.50 -4.37 15.38
N PHE A 73 2.25 -5.66 15.23
CA PHE A 73 1.64 -6.48 16.26
C PHE A 73 2.60 -6.75 17.42
N PHE A 74 3.91 -6.91 17.16
CA PHE A 74 4.91 -7.05 18.21
C PHE A 74 5.05 -5.76 19.01
N GLY A 75 5.15 -4.61 18.33
CA GLY A 75 5.22 -3.29 18.98
C GLY A 75 3.99 -2.94 19.82
N LYS A 76 2.88 -3.67 19.63
CA LYS A 76 1.65 -3.57 20.42
C LYS A 76 1.50 -4.68 21.48
N GLY A 77 2.48 -5.58 21.60
CA GLY A 77 2.47 -6.66 22.59
C GLY A 77 1.45 -7.76 22.29
N LEU A 78 1.03 -7.94 21.03
CA LEU A 78 0.03 -8.93 20.65
C LEU A 78 0.58 -10.36 20.57
N TYR A 79 1.91 -10.53 20.53
CA TYR A 79 2.56 -11.83 20.56
C TYR A 79 3.95 -11.78 21.19
N SER A 80 4.52 -12.97 21.47
CA SER A 80 5.74 -13.09 22.28
C SER A 80 7.01 -12.62 21.56
N SER A 81 7.98 -12.11 22.33
CA SER A 81 9.31 -11.78 21.82
C SER A 81 10.05 -12.98 21.23
N LYS A 82 9.80 -14.18 21.77
CA LYS A 82 10.33 -15.44 21.23
C LYS A 82 9.83 -15.67 19.80
N LEU A 83 8.52 -15.59 19.59
CA LEU A 83 7.91 -15.76 18.27
C LEU A 83 8.39 -14.66 17.30
N HIS A 84 8.52 -13.42 17.76
CA HIS A 84 9.06 -12.33 16.93
C HIS A 84 10.48 -12.59 16.44
N GLN A 85 11.36 -13.05 17.34
CA GLN A 85 12.74 -13.39 16.97
C GLN A 85 12.82 -14.58 16.00
N GLN A 86 11.88 -15.54 16.09
CA GLN A 86 11.77 -16.63 15.15
C GLN A 86 11.33 -16.11 13.77
N ILE A 87 10.29 -15.29 13.71
CA ILE A 87 9.83 -14.67 12.46
C ILE A 87 10.97 -13.88 11.79
N LYS A 88 11.67 -13.01 12.53
CA LYS A 88 12.78 -12.21 11.96
C LYS A 88 13.99 -13.01 11.51
N ARG A 89 14.13 -14.26 11.97
CA ARG A 89 15.23 -15.15 11.59
C ARG A 89 14.88 -16.01 10.38
N GLU A 90 13.67 -16.56 10.36
CA GLU A 90 13.26 -17.57 9.39
C GLU A 90 12.58 -16.96 8.14
N CYS A 91 12.02 -15.75 8.26
CA CYS A 91 11.29 -15.11 7.17
C CYS A 91 12.17 -14.15 6.35
N GLU A 92 12.28 -14.42 5.05
CA GLU A 92 12.83 -13.50 4.06
C GLU A 92 11.69 -12.73 3.38
N PHE A 93 11.40 -11.52 3.87
CA PHE A 93 10.28 -10.73 3.35
C PHE A 93 10.60 -10.05 2.01
N PRO A 94 9.64 -10.01 1.06
CA PRO A 94 9.87 -9.37 -0.23
C PRO A 94 10.02 -7.86 -0.08
N THR A 95 10.93 -7.24 -0.83
CA THR A 95 11.15 -5.78 -0.86
C THR A 95 10.71 -5.12 -2.17
N GLU A 96 10.39 -5.92 -3.18
CA GLU A 96 9.94 -5.48 -4.50
C GLU A 96 8.56 -6.06 -4.82
N LEU A 97 7.73 -5.28 -5.53
CA LEU A 97 6.42 -5.71 -6.02
C LEU A 97 6.61 -6.62 -7.24
N VAL A 98 6.44 -7.93 -7.08
CA VAL A 98 6.72 -8.91 -8.15
C VAL A 98 5.48 -9.27 -8.98
N THR A 99 4.27 -9.17 -8.43
CA THR A 99 3.09 -9.86 -9.00
C THR A 99 1.92 -8.93 -9.28
N CYS A 100 1.82 -8.44 -10.50
CA CYS A 100 0.63 -7.72 -10.97
C CYS A 100 0.13 -8.16 -12.36
N GLU A 101 0.60 -9.30 -12.87
CA GLU A 101 0.14 -9.89 -14.13
C GLU A 101 -0.41 -11.30 -13.92
N GLY A 102 -1.66 -11.40 -13.46
CA GLY A 102 -2.66 -12.44 -13.83
C GLY A 102 -2.33 -13.94 -13.78
N HIS A 103 -1.14 -14.36 -13.36
CA HIS A 103 -0.72 -15.75 -13.25
C HIS A 103 -0.37 -16.05 -11.80
N GLU A 104 -0.99 -17.09 -11.25
CA GLU A 104 -0.35 -17.81 -10.14
C GLU A 104 1.03 -18.26 -10.62
N VAL A 105 2.10 -17.71 -10.04
CA VAL A 105 3.45 -18.21 -10.25
C VAL A 105 4.16 -18.21 -8.89
N PRO A 106 4.74 -19.35 -8.45
CA PRO A 106 5.49 -19.45 -7.21
C PRO A 106 6.70 -18.52 -7.28
N GLY A 107 6.58 -17.35 -6.69
CA GLY A 107 7.54 -16.26 -6.97
C GLY A 107 7.28 -14.91 -6.33
N HIS A 108 6.43 -14.81 -5.31
CA HIS A 108 6.89 -14.00 -4.17
C HIS A 108 8.23 -14.63 -3.72
N ALA A 109 9.01 -14.04 -2.82
CA ALA A 109 9.66 -14.97 -1.89
C ALA A 109 8.46 -15.70 -1.26
N VAL A 110 8.10 -16.89 -1.79
CA VAL A 110 7.02 -17.69 -1.25
C VAL A 110 7.56 -17.97 0.11
N LEU A 111 7.05 -17.21 1.08
CA LEU A 111 7.50 -17.32 2.44
C LEU A 111 7.56 -18.81 2.73
N SER A 112 8.68 -19.26 3.27
CA SER A 112 8.87 -20.67 3.56
C SER A 112 7.65 -21.19 4.32
N GLU A 113 7.29 -22.46 4.14
CA GLU A 113 6.15 -23.02 4.88
C GLU A 113 6.35 -22.85 6.39
N GLU A 114 7.62 -22.89 6.83
CA GLU A 114 8.04 -22.52 8.18
C GLU A 114 7.66 -21.07 8.52
N CYS A 115 8.02 -20.10 7.69
CA CYS A 115 7.64 -18.69 7.90
C CYS A 115 6.12 -18.50 7.93
N LYS A 116 5.37 -19.11 6.99
CA LYS A 116 3.90 -19.05 6.97
C LYS A 116 3.28 -19.64 8.24
N SER A 117 3.84 -20.74 8.73
CA SER A 117 3.42 -21.34 9.99
C SER A 117 3.63 -20.39 11.17
N LEU A 118 4.79 -19.72 11.26
CA LEU A 118 5.08 -18.74 12.30
C LEU A 118 4.14 -17.51 12.21
N LEU A 119 3.88 -17.00 11.00
CA LEU A 119 2.97 -15.88 10.78
C LEU A 119 1.51 -16.21 11.12
N THR A 120 1.12 -17.49 11.06
CA THR A 120 -0.21 -17.94 11.48
C THR A 120 -0.35 -17.93 13.00
N GLU A 121 0.71 -18.21 13.76
CA GLU A 121 0.71 -18.15 15.23
C GLU A 121 0.55 -16.71 15.76
N MET A 122 0.84 -15.71 14.93
CA MET A 122 0.67 -14.30 15.24
C MET A 122 -0.80 -13.84 15.18
N LYS A 123 -1.63 -14.46 14.33
CA LYS A 123 -3.02 -14.06 14.02
C LYS A 123 -4.01 -14.73 14.97
#